data_AF-A0A9E4JA49-F1
#
_entry.id   AF-A0A9E4JA49-F1
#
_cell.length_a   1.000
_cell.length_b   1.000
_cell.length_c   1.000
_cell.angle_alpha   90.00
_cell.angle_beta   90.00
_cell.angle_gamma   90.00
#
_symmetry.space_group_name_H-M   'P 1'
#
loop_
_entity.id
_entity.type
_entity.pdbx_description
1 polymer ?
#
loop_
_entity_poly.entity_id
_entity_poly.type
_entity_poly.pdbx_seq_one_letter_code
_entity_poly.pdbx_strand_id
1 'polypeptide(L)'
;MESREGREVPDVEVNHGRNGAWQPLRSGLVFSGKRIVAFGLPGAFTPTCSSAHVPRFEELAPAFAQQGIDELLCIAVNDPYVLEAWRRSEGVSRLSFLADGNGDFTRKLGMLVDKRAEGLGERSWRYAMVVRDGVIEKMFVEAERSGDPYQVSSADNVLHWLDPGGRRPPDIFMLGREGCSYCERARALLEERQLEFEEVAANPRRLKAVSGRETTPQIFVDGEYVGGCDDLEAYLEGHALEFPRRGESRGRGPSGSWWCHRFFE
;
A
#
# COMPACT_ATOMS: atom_id res chain seq x y z
N MET A 1 -8.95 -2.21 -21.17
CA MET A 1 -9.02 -0.75 -21.25
C MET A 1 -7.66 -0.26 -21.73
N GLU A 2 -7.59 0.85 -22.46
CA GLU A 2 -6.31 1.34 -22.97
C GLU A 2 -5.54 2.14 -21.90
N SER A 3 -4.21 2.03 -21.94
CA SER A 3 -3.33 2.86 -21.12
C SER A 3 -3.38 4.33 -21.54
N ARG A 4 -3.23 5.24 -20.57
CA ARG A 4 -3.15 6.68 -20.77
C ARG A 4 -1.73 7.23 -20.49
N GLU A 5 -0.72 6.36 -20.47
CA GLU A 5 0.69 6.76 -20.32
C GLU A 5 1.07 7.89 -21.30
N GLY A 6 1.80 8.88 -20.80
CA GLY A 6 2.21 10.09 -21.52
C GLY A 6 1.12 11.16 -21.68
N ARG A 7 -0.13 10.91 -21.23
CA ARG A 7 -1.21 11.90 -21.24
C ARG A 7 -1.30 12.63 -19.90
N GLU A 8 -1.86 13.83 -19.92
CA GLU A 8 -2.27 14.52 -18.71
C GLU A 8 -3.49 13.83 -18.06
N VAL A 9 -3.53 13.83 -16.73
CA VAL A 9 -4.72 13.42 -15.98
C VAL A 9 -5.88 14.38 -16.25
N PRO A 10 -7.14 13.91 -16.18
CA PRO A 10 -8.28 14.79 -16.32
C PRO A 10 -8.28 15.90 -15.27
N ASP A 11 -8.59 17.13 -15.71
CA ASP A 11 -8.78 18.27 -14.84
C ASP A 11 -10.28 18.61 -14.70
N VAL A 12 -10.88 18.18 -13.59
CA VAL A 12 -12.33 18.26 -13.31
C VAL A 12 -12.59 18.61 -11.85
N GLU A 13 -13.80 19.08 -11.55
CA GLU A 13 -14.22 19.35 -10.18
C GLU A 13 -14.43 18.04 -9.41
N VAL A 14 -13.77 17.93 -8.27
CA VAL A 14 -13.78 16.75 -7.39
C VAL A 14 -13.72 17.22 -5.92
N ASN A 15 -13.98 16.33 -4.97
CA ASN A 15 -13.67 16.60 -3.57
C ASN A 15 -12.41 15.83 -3.16
N HIS A 16 -11.38 16.55 -2.71
CA HIS A 16 -10.13 15.97 -2.22
C HIS A 16 -10.18 15.90 -0.69
N GLY A 17 -9.94 14.71 -0.16
CA GLY A 17 -9.90 14.40 1.26
C GLY A 17 -8.46 14.13 1.70
N ARG A 18 -7.95 14.91 2.66
CA ARG A 18 -6.63 14.70 3.26
C ARG A 18 -6.69 14.99 4.75
N ASN A 19 -6.13 14.09 5.57
CA ASN A 19 -6.11 14.22 7.03
C ASN A 19 -7.51 14.45 7.64
N GLY A 20 -8.55 13.84 7.05
CA GLY A 20 -9.94 14.00 7.49
C GLY A 20 -10.62 15.32 7.11
N ALA A 21 -9.92 16.23 6.42
CA ALA A 21 -10.47 17.45 5.86
C ALA A 21 -10.80 17.25 4.38
N TRP A 22 -11.98 17.70 3.96
CA TRP A 22 -12.48 17.58 2.59
C TRP A 22 -12.72 18.95 1.99
N GLN A 23 -12.25 19.14 0.75
CA GLN A 23 -12.43 20.40 0.03
C GLN A 23 -12.74 20.18 -1.45
N PRO A 24 -13.66 20.96 -2.04
CA PRO A 24 -13.86 20.96 -3.48
C PRO A 24 -12.67 21.64 -4.16
N LEU A 25 -12.14 21.02 -5.22
CA LEU A 25 -11.08 21.59 -6.04
C LEU A 25 -11.09 20.99 -7.45
N ARG A 26 -10.26 21.54 -8.33
CA ARG A 26 -9.95 20.93 -9.62
C ARG A 26 -8.86 19.87 -9.46
N SER A 27 -9.08 18.67 -9.97
CA SER A 27 -8.15 17.54 -9.82
C SER A 27 -6.72 17.85 -10.27
N GLY A 28 -6.52 18.70 -11.29
CA GLY A 28 -5.18 19.14 -11.70
C GLY A 28 -4.35 19.78 -10.59
N LEU A 29 -4.99 20.48 -9.65
CA LEU A 29 -4.32 21.06 -8.48
C LEU A 29 -3.81 20.01 -7.48
N VAL A 30 -4.41 18.81 -7.47
CA VAL A 30 -3.93 17.70 -6.62
C VAL A 30 -2.58 17.20 -7.13
N PHE A 31 -2.44 17.07 -8.45
CA PHE A 31 -1.29 16.44 -9.13
C PHE A 31 -0.17 17.41 -9.52
N SER A 32 -0.45 18.72 -9.62
CA SER A 32 0.54 19.71 -10.05
C SER A 32 1.72 19.82 -9.09
N GLY A 33 2.93 19.85 -9.66
CA GLY A 33 4.19 19.99 -8.92
C GLY A 33 4.56 18.79 -8.03
N LYS A 34 3.86 17.67 -8.14
CA LYS A 34 4.06 16.46 -7.33
C LYS A 34 4.30 15.23 -8.18
N ARG A 35 4.90 14.20 -7.58
CA ARG A 35 4.87 12.82 -8.06
C ARG A 35 3.94 12.00 -7.17
N ILE A 36 2.81 11.55 -7.72
CA ILE A 36 1.75 10.86 -6.99
C ILE A 36 1.62 9.43 -7.50
N VAL A 37 1.43 8.48 -6.58
CA VAL A 37 0.84 7.19 -6.94
C VAL A 37 -0.65 7.28 -6.66
N ALA A 38 -1.46 7.17 -7.71
CA ALA A 38 -2.91 7.17 -7.60
C ALA A 38 -3.48 5.82 -8.00
N PHE A 39 -4.53 5.36 -7.35
CA PHE A 39 -5.18 4.10 -7.70
C PHE A 39 -6.70 4.23 -7.63
N GLY A 40 -7.36 3.70 -8.67
CA GLY A 40 -8.81 3.67 -8.80
C GLY A 40 -9.37 2.31 -8.42
N LEU A 41 -10.56 2.31 -7.80
CA LEU A 41 -11.24 1.09 -7.39
C LEU A 41 -12.76 1.16 -7.55
N PRO A 42 -13.46 0.01 -7.62
CA PRO A 42 -14.90 -0.02 -7.87
C PRO A 42 -15.74 0.75 -6.85
N GLY A 43 -15.41 0.67 -5.56
CA GLY A 43 -16.11 1.47 -4.55
C GLY A 43 -15.70 1.14 -3.12
N ALA A 44 -15.97 2.11 -2.23
CA ALA A 44 -15.81 1.97 -0.79
C ALA A 44 -16.58 0.76 -0.23
N PHE A 45 -16.08 0.16 0.85
CA PHE A 45 -16.67 -1.00 1.54
C PHE A 45 -16.81 -2.29 0.71
N THR A 46 -16.23 -2.35 -0.50
CA THR A 46 -16.24 -3.58 -1.30
C THR A 46 -15.07 -4.51 -0.90
N PRO A 47 -15.23 -5.85 -0.98
CA PRO A 47 -14.34 -6.80 -0.30
C PRO A 47 -12.85 -6.61 -0.60
N THR A 48 -12.44 -6.67 -1.87
CA THR A 48 -11.03 -6.56 -2.30
C THR A 48 -10.42 -5.19 -1.98
N CYS A 49 -11.25 -4.15 -1.98
CA CYS A 49 -10.80 -2.79 -1.70
C CYS A 49 -10.44 -2.63 -0.23
N SER A 50 -11.25 -3.19 0.66
CA SER A 50 -11.07 -3.18 2.12
C SER A 50 -10.05 -4.21 2.61
N SER A 51 -9.97 -5.40 2.00
CA SER A 51 -9.12 -6.47 2.54
C SER A 51 -7.68 -6.46 2.04
N ALA A 52 -7.40 -5.80 0.90
CA ALA A 52 -6.09 -5.91 0.26
C ALA A 52 -5.59 -4.61 -0.35
N HIS A 53 -6.40 -3.94 -1.18
CA HIS A 53 -5.89 -2.85 -2.01
C HIS A 53 -5.48 -1.61 -1.20
N VAL A 54 -6.41 -1.02 -0.45
CA VAL A 54 -6.13 0.17 0.37
C VAL A 54 -5.15 -0.13 1.52
N PRO A 55 -5.33 -1.21 2.32
CA PRO A 55 -4.42 -1.50 3.43
C PRO A 55 -2.97 -1.64 2.99
N ARG A 56 -2.70 -2.31 1.85
CA ARG A 56 -1.32 -2.51 1.39
C ARG A 56 -0.66 -1.22 0.91
N PHE A 57 -1.42 -0.28 0.31
CA PHE A 57 -0.89 1.04 0.01
C PHE A 57 -0.60 1.87 1.29
N GLU A 58 -1.45 1.76 2.32
CA GLU A 58 -1.23 2.42 3.63
C GLU A 58 0.06 1.90 4.28
N GLU A 59 0.22 0.58 4.32
CA GLU A 59 1.39 -0.10 4.86
C GLU A 59 2.68 0.29 4.13
N LEU A 60 2.65 0.31 2.79
CA LEU A 60 3.82 0.61 1.96
C LEU A 60 4.09 2.11 1.77
N ALA A 61 3.30 3.00 2.37
CA ALA A 61 3.47 4.44 2.23
C ALA A 61 4.89 4.94 2.55
N PRO A 62 5.60 4.46 3.59
CA PRO A 62 7.00 4.83 3.82
C PRO A 62 7.93 4.42 2.67
N ALA A 63 7.72 3.24 2.08
CA ALA A 63 8.54 2.75 0.97
C ALA A 63 8.31 3.58 -0.30
N PHE A 64 7.07 3.96 -0.60
CA PHE A 64 6.78 4.88 -1.71
C PHE A 64 7.44 6.26 -1.50
N ALA A 65 7.40 6.80 -0.27
CA ALA A 65 8.04 8.08 0.04
C ALA A 65 9.56 8.04 -0.21
N GLN A 66 10.22 6.92 0.11
CA GLN A 66 11.66 6.72 -0.20
C GLN A 66 11.96 6.73 -1.70
N GLN A 67 11.00 6.39 -2.55
CA GLN A 67 11.10 6.45 -4.01
C GLN A 67 10.71 7.82 -4.60
N GLY A 68 10.55 8.84 -3.74
CA GLY A 68 10.22 10.21 -4.12
C GLY A 68 8.77 10.39 -4.55
N ILE A 69 7.84 9.61 -3.98
CA ILE A 69 6.40 9.82 -4.11
C ILE A 69 5.93 10.77 -3.00
N ASP A 70 5.31 11.88 -3.39
CA ASP A 70 4.84 12.93 -2.48
C ASP A 70 3.50 12.57 -1.81
N GLU A 71 2.66 11.78 -2.49
CA GLU A 71 1.31 11.47 -2.06
C GLU A 71 0.83 10.14 -2.64
N LEU A 72 0.11 9.36 -1.82
CA LEU A 72 -0.68 8.21 -2.25
C LEU A 72 -2.16 8.60 -2.29
N LEU A 73 -2.81 8.44 -3.44
CA LEU A 73 -4.16 8.93 -3.69
C LEU A 73 -5.12 7.79 -4.07
N CYS A 74 -6.11 7.53 -3.23
CA CYS A 74 -7.21 6.61 -3.55
C CYS A 74 -8.33 7.36 -4.30
N ILE A 75 -8.75 6.85 -5.45
CA ILE A 75 -9.82 7.42 -6.28
C ILE A 75 -11.00 6.45 -6.33
N ALA A 76 -12.21 6.94 -6.06
CA ALA A 76 -13.41 6.13 -6.16
C ALA A 76 -14.63 6.95 -6.61
N VAL A 77 -15.54 6.28 -7.32
CA VAL A 77 -16.86 6.81 -7.68
C VAL A 77 -17.80 6.67 -6.49
N ASN A 78 -17.56 7.50 -5.49
CA ASN A 78 -18.31 7.65 -4.25
C ASN A 78 -18.27 9.14 -3.83
N ASP A 79 -19.25 9.57 -3.06
CA ASP A 79 -19.26 10.90 -2.44
C ASP A 79 -18.25 11.00 -1.27
N PRO A 80 -17.85 12.22 -0.85
CA PRO A 80 -16.85 12.40 0.21
C PRO A 80 -17.31 11.88 1.57
N TYR A 81 -18.61 11.82 1.86
CA TYR A 81 -19.11 11.34 3.15
C TYR A 81 -18.91 9.84 3.30
N VAL A 82 -19.24 9.07 2.26
CA VAL A 82 -18.99 7.63 2.22
C VAL A 82 -17.50 7.33 2.28
N LEU A 83 -16.66 8.08 1.55
CA LEU A 83 -15.21 7.87 1.59
C LEU A 83 -14.59 8.22 2.94
N GLU A 84 -15.05 9.26 3.64
CA GLU A 84 -14.56 9.56 4.98
C GLU A 84 -14.96 8.48 6.00
N ALA A 85 -16.21 8.01 5.94
CA ALA A 85 -16.67 6.93 6.82
C ALA A 85 -15.85 5.66 6.58
N TRP A 86 -15.58 5.33 5.32
CA TRP A 86 -14.78 4.18 4.94
C TRP A 86 -13.31 4.31 5.37
N ARG A 87 -12.67 5.45 5.08
CA ARG A 87 -11.29 5.72 5.53
C ARG A 87 -11.13 5.51 7.03
N ARG A 88 -12.09 5.99 7.83
CA ARG A 88 -12.11 5.79 9.28
C ARG A 88 -12.25 4.32 9.68
N SER A 89 -13.13 3.56 9.02
CA SER A 89 -13.32 2.14 9.34
C SER A 89 -12.11 1.29 9.00
N GLU A 90 -11.35 1.66 7.97
CA GLU A 90 -10.10 0.99 7.57
C GLU A 90 -8.88 1.45 8.38
N GLY A 91 -9.02 2.46 9.26
CA GLY A 91 -7.89 3.00 10.03
C GLY A 91 -6.83 3.72 9.19
N VAL A 92 -7.17 4.14 7.97
CA VAL A 92 -6.23 4.68 6.98
C VAL A 92 -5.89 6.13 7.30
N SER A 93 -4.60 6.46 7.38
CA SER A 93 -4.11 7.76 7.84
C SER A 93 -3.07 8.40 6.91
N ARG A 94 -2.36 7.61 6.10
CA ARG A 94 -1.27 8.07 5.23
C ARG A 94 -1.72 8.33 3.79
N LEU A 95 -2.89 7.83 3.39
CA LEU A 95 -3.48 8.09 2.08
C LEU A 95 -4.38 9.33 2.08
N SER A 96 -4.39 10.02 0.93
CA SER A 96 -5.46 10.94 0.58
C SER A 96 -6.49 10.26 -0.34
N PHE A 97 -7.65 10.90 -0.46
CA PHE A 97 -8.78 10.38 -1.21
C PHE A 97 -9.30 11.43 -2.19
N LEU A 98 -9.74 10.99 -3.36
CA LEU A 98 -10.46 11.80 -4.34
C LEU A 98 -11.85 11.19 -4.52
N ALA A 99 -12.85 11.91 -4.05
CA ALA A 99 -14.26 11.58 -4.22
C ALA A 99 -14.73 12.03 -5.60
N ASP A 100 -14.77 11.09 -6.53
CA ASP A 100 -15.26 11.28 -7.90
C ASP A 100 -16.74 10.91 -7.98
N GLY A 101 -17.58 11.53 -7.15
CA GLY A 101 -18.98 11.11 -6.96
C GLY A 101 -19.83 11.13 -8.24
N ASN A 102 -19.49 11.97 -9.22
CA ASN A 102 -20.15 12.03 -10.53
C ASN A 102 -19.50 11.11 -11.58
N GLY A 103 -18.36 10.50 -11.26
CA GLY A 103 -17.55 9.69 -12.17
C GLY A 103 -16.86 10.50 -13.26
N ASP A 104 -16.76 11.83 -13.15
CA ASP A 104 -16.25 12.70 -14.22
C ASP A 104 -14.76 12.51 -14.47
N PHE A 105 -13.98 12.37 -13.40
CA PHE A 105 -12.55 12.08 -13.51
C PHE A 105 -12.36 10.71 -14.15
N THR A 106 -13.03 9.70 -13.61
CA THR A 106 -12.97 8.30 -14.04
C THR A 106 -13.40 8.13 -15.49
N ARG A 107 -14.49 8.81 -15.91
CA ARG A 107 -15.00 8.79 -17.29
C ARG A 107 -14.00 9.38 -18.26
N LYS A 108 -13.43 10.55 -17.95
CA LYS A 108 -12.44 11.21 -18.81
C LYS A 108 -11.13 10.46 -18.88
N LEU A 109 -10.73 9.77 -17.81
CA LEU A 109 -9.58 8.86 -17.82
C LEU A 109 -9.84 7.63 -18.72
N GLY A 110 -11.11 7.30 -18.99
CA GLY A 110 -11.53 6.13 -19.75
C GLY A 110 -11.61 4.87 -18.88
N MET A 111 -11.79 5.04 -17.57
CA MET A 111 -11.84 3.96 -16.58
C MET A 111 -13.25 3.72 -16.03
N LEU A 112 -14.29 4.37 -16.56
CA LEU A 112 -15.66 4.19 -16.07
C LEU A 112 -16.30 2.96 -16.71
N VAL A 113 -16.86 2.08 -15.90
CA VAL A 113 -17.56 0.86 -16.32
C VAL A 113 -18.96 0.78 -15.72
N ASP A 114 -19.87 0.09 -16.42
CA ASP A 114 -21.15 -0.30 -15.87
C ASP A 114 -21.00 -1.53 -14.97
N LYS A 115 -21.41 -1.41 -13.71
CA LYS A 115 -21.49 -2.47 -12.68
C LYS A 115 -22.90 -2.63 -12.12
N ARG A 116 -23.94 -2.41 -12.94
CA ARG A 116 -25.35 -2.61 -12.55
C ARG A 116 -25.69 -4.06 -12.24
N ALA A 117 -25.01 -5.03 -12.85
CA ALA A 117 -25.20 -6.45 -12.54
C ALA A 117 -24.90 -6.75 -11.06
N GLU A 118 -23.96 -6.01 -10.46
CA GLU A 118 -23.62 -6.06 -9.04
C GLU A 118 -24.40 -5.03 -8.18
N GLY A 119 -25.33 -4.28 -8.78
CA GLY A 119 -26.11 -3.24 -8.08
C GLY A 119 -25.34 -1.95 -7.78
N LEU A 120 -24.19 -1.72 -8.43
CA LEU A 120 -23.30 -0.60 -8.11
C LEU A 120 -23.48 0.62 -9.03
N GLY A 121 -24.15 0.48 -10.18
CA GLY A 121 -24.22 1.55 -11.18
C GLY A 121 -22.89 1.71 -11.93
N GLU A 122 -22.61 2.92 -12.43
CA GLU A 122 -21.32 3.21 -13.05
C GLU A 122 -20.24 3.38 -11.99
N ARG A 123 -19.09 2.71 -12.15
CA ARG A 123 -17.97 2.71 -11.20
C ARG A 123 -16.63 2.78 -11.91
N SER A 124 -15.58 3.07 -11.14
CA SER A 124 -14.21 2.96 -11.67
C SER A 124 -13.84 1.50 -11.85
N TRP A 125 -13.26 1.20 -13.01
CA TRP A 125 -12.42 0.05 -13.20
C TRP A 125 -11.20 0.14 -12.29
N ARG A 126 -10.62 -1.01 -11.94
CA ARG A 126 -9.47 -1.05 -11.04
C ARG A 126 -8.18 -0.76 -11.82
N TYR A 127 -7.39 0.19 -11.31
CA TYR A 127 -6.09 0.52 -11.86
C TYR A 127 -5.20 1.16 -10.79
N ALA A 128 -3.90 1.22 -11.06
CA ALA A 128 -2.97 2.12 -10.39
C ALA A 128 -2.19 2.92 -11.43
N MET A 129 -1.65 4.07 -11.06
CA MET A 129 -0.85 4.92 -11.92
C MET A 129 0.18 5.70 -11.13
N VAL A 130 1.33 5.93 -11.76
CA VAL A 130 2.33 6.90 -11.29
C VAL A 130 2.18 8.15 -12.14
N VAL A 131 1.96 9.30 -11.50
CA VAL A 131 1.72 10.59 -12.14
C VAL A 131 2.81 11.55 -11.69
N ARG A 132 3.48 12.23 -12.63
CA ARG A 132 4.43 13.32 -12.33
C ARG A 132 3.91 14.60 -12.96
N ASP A 133 3.67 15.60 -12.13
CA ASP A 133 3.23 16.93 -12.54
C ASP A 133 2.03 16.87 -13.50
N GLY A 134 1.01 16.12 -13.10
CA GLY A 134 -0.19 15.88 -13.90
C GLY A 134 -0.03 14.91 -15.09
N VAL A 135 1.18 14.47 -15.45
CA VAL A 135 1.40 13.53 -16.57
C VAL A 135 1.53 12.09 -16.07
N ILE A 136 0.81 11.16 -16.70
CA ILE A 136 0.83 9.73 -16.35
C ILE A 136 2.14 9.10 -16.85
N GLU A 137 3.06 8.75 -15.94
CA GLU A 137 4.32 8.05 -16.25
C GLU A 137 4.09 6.57 -16.55
N LYS A 138 3.24 5.93 -15.73
CA LYS A 138 2.97 4.50 -15.80
C LYS A 138 1.54 4.20 -15.39
N MET A 139 0.90 3.25 -16.05
CA MET A 139 -0.44 2.77 -15.67
C MET A 139 -0.47 1.24 -15.56
N PHE A 140 -1.13 0.75 -14.52
CA PHE A 140 -1.34 -0.65 -14.18
C PHE A 140 -2.85 -0.92 -14.23
N VAL A 141 -3.36 -1.20 -15.42
CA VAL A 141 -4.80 -1.38 -15.65
C VAL A 141 -5.13 -2.86 -15.58
N GLU A 142 -6.08 -3.22 -14.72
CA GLU A 142 -6.51 -4.62 -14.61
C GLU A 142 -7.12 -5.13 -15.92
N ALA A 143 -6.90 -6.42 -16.22
CA ALA A 143 -7.48 -7.05 -17.40
C ALA A 143 -9.01 -7.09 -17.31
N GLU A 144 -9.70 -6.64 -18.36
CA GLU A 144 -11.17 -6.65 -18.43
C GLU A 144 -11.71 -8.08 -18.43
N ARG A 145 -12.16 -8.55 -17.27
CA ARG A 145 -12.79 -9.85 -17.08
C ARG A 145 -13.87 -9.76 -16.00
N SER A 146 -14.74 -10.75 -15.97
CA SER A 146 -15.78 -10.86 -14.94
C SER A 146 -15.18 -10.87 -13.54
N GLY A 147 -15.90 -10.27 -12.58
CA GLY A 147 -15.48 -10.19 -11.19
C GLY A 147 -14.69 -8.91 -10.88
N ASP A 148 -13.83 -9.01 -9.87
CA ASP A 148 -13.05 -7.91 -9.33
C ASP A 148 -11.55 -8.23 -9.37
N PRO A 149 -10.91 -8.12 -10.55
CA PRO A 149 -9.51 -8.48 -10.70
C PRO A 149 -8.60 -7.57 -9.88
N TYR A 150 -7.58 -8.16 -9.28
CA TYR A 150 -6.51 -7.47 -8.54
C TYR A 150 -5.22 -8.26 -8.72
N GLN A 151 -4.48 -7.95 -9.79
CA GLN A 151 -3.26 -8.66 -10.18
C GLN A 151 -2.13 -7.71 -10.54
N VAL A 152 -2.40 -6.64 -11.29
CA VAL A 152 -1.37 -5.72 -11.78
C VAL A 152 -1.36 -4.41 -11.00
N SER A 153 -2.50 -3.97 -10.46
CA SER A 153 -2.64 -2.68 -9.78
C SER A 153 -2.20 -2.69 -8.31
N SER A 154 -1.68 -3.80 -7.81
CA SER A 154 -1.24 -3.92 -6.41
C SER A 154 -0.12 -2.94 -6.07
N ALA A 155 -0.12 -2.46 -4.82
CA ALA A 155 0.94 -1.60 -4.30
C ALA A 155 2.33 -2.21 -4.49
N ASP A 156 2.50 -3.52 -4.27
CA ASP A 156 3.77 -4.21 -4.46
C ASP A 156 4.28 -4.14 -5.91
N ASN A 157 3.42 -4.31 -6.91
CA ASN A 157 3.80 -4.15 -8.32
C ASN A 157 4.19 -2.71 -8.67
N VAL A 158 3.46 -1.72 -8.15
CA VAL A 158 3.80 -0.30 -8.38
C VAL A 158 5.15 0.01 -7.73
N LEU A 159 5.37 -0.45 -6.50
CA LEU A 159 6.63 -0.26 -5.80
C LEU A 159 7.79 -0.98 -6.49
N HIS A 160 7.58 -2.21 -6.95
CA HIS A 160 8.58 -2.96 -7.73
C HIS A 160 8.92 -2.26 -9.05
N TRP A 161 7.96 -1.62 -9.72
CA TRP A 161 8.26 -0.83 -10.91
C TRP A 161 9.10 0.42 -10.59
N LEU A 162 8.83 1.07 -9.46
CA LEU A 162 9.60 2.22 -8.97
C LEU A 162 11.03 1.82 -8.55
N ASP A 163 11.16 0.64 -7.94
CA ASP A 163 12.43 0.09 -7.46
C ASP A 163 12.58 -1.39 -7.83
N PRO A 164 12.93 -1.72 -9.09
CA PRO A 164 13.01 -3.12 -9.54
C PRO A 164 14.10 -3.94 -8.84
N GLY A 165 15.12 -3.26 -8.31
CA GLY A 165 16.18 -3.88 -7.50
C GLY A 165 15.90 -3.84 -6.00
N GLY A 166 14.81 -3.19 -5.58
CA GLY A 166 14.37 -3.11 -4.21
C GLY A 166 13.75 -4.42 -3.75
N ARG A 167 14.19 -4.92 -2.60
CA ARG A 167 13.51 -6.03 -1.94
C ARG A 167 12.20 -5.51 -1.34
N ARG A 168 11.10 -6.27 -1.51
CA ARG A 168 9.80 -6.00 -0.89
C ARG A 168 10.01 -5.81 0.62
N PRO A 169 9.36 -4.83 1.26
CA PRO A 169 9.35 -4.75 2.72
C PRO A 169 8.87 -6.07 3.31
N PRO A 170 9.57 -6.62 4.31
CA PRO A 170 9.23 -7.91 4.87
C PRO A 170 7.91 -7.82 5.64
N ASP A 171 7.13 -8.90 5.61
CA ASP A 171 5.92 -9.01 6.40
C ASP A 171 6.33 -9.40 7.84
N ILE A 172 6.40 -8.43 8.76
CA ILE A 172 6.86 -8.63 10.14
C ILE A 172 5.68 -8.67 11.11
N PHE A 173 5.61 -9.73 11.91
CA PHE A 173 4.61 -9.90 12.96
C PHE A 173 5.27 -10.16 14.32
N MET A 174 4.77 -9.49 15.37
CA MET A 174 5.26 -9.64 16.73
C MET A 174 4.13 -9.92 17.72
N LEU A 175 4.31 -10.96 18.54
CA LEU A 175 3.54 -11.17 19.77
C LEU A 175 4.26 -10.48 20.93
N GLY A 176 3.80 -9.30 21.31
CA GLY A 176 4.40 -8.49 22.38
C GLY A 176 3.50 -8.31 23.59
N ARG A 177 4.05 -7.69 24.64
CA ARG A 177 3.32 -7.36 25.87
C ARG A 177 3.73 -5.98 26.37
N GLU A 178 2.76 -5.20 26.82
CA GLU A 178 3.00 -3.91 27.48
C GLU A 178 3.85 -4.07 28.75
N GLY A 179 4.80 -3.16 28.99
CA GLY A 179 5.73 -3.21 30.12
C GLY A 179 6.80 -4.31 30.05
N CYS A 180 6.95 -4.99 28.91
CA CYS A 180 8.04 -5.94 28.69
C CYS A 180 9.25 -5.26 28.03
N SER A 181 10.37 -5.16 28.75
CA SER A 181 11.60 -4.51 28.27
C SER A 181 12.16 -5.11 26.98
N TYR A 182 12.04 -6.43 26.78
CA TYR A 182 12.46 -7.08 25.54
C TYR A 182 11.53 -6.75 24.36
N CYS A 183 10.23 -6.55 24.61
CA CYS A 183 9.31 -6.10 23.55
C CYS A 183 9.60 -4.66 23.15
N GLU A 184 9.89 -3.79 24.11
CA GLU A 184 10.29 -2.40 23.86
C GLU A 184 11.59 -2.31 23.07
N ARG A 185 12.60 -3.13 23.42
CA ARG A 185 13.84 -3.25 22.62
C ARG A 185 13.57 -3.72 21.19
N ALA A 186 12.75 -4.76 21.00
CA ALA A 186 12.41 -5.26 19.67
C ALA A 186 11.69 -4.20 18.82
N ARG A 187 10.73 -3.46 19.40
CA ARG A 187 10.08 -2.31 18.72
C ARG A 187 11.11 -1.27 18.29
N ALA A 188 11.99 -0.85 19.20
CA ALA A 188 13.01 0.15 18.91
C ALA A 188 13.97 -0.29 17.79
N LEU A 189 14.35 -1.57 17.75
CA LEU A 189 15.19 -2.13 16.67
C LEU A 189 14.48 -2.06 15.31
N LEU A 190 13.20 -2.42 15.24
CA LEU A 190 12.42 -2.35 14.00
C LEU A 190 12.24 -0.90 13.54
N GLU A 191 11.93 0.01 14.47
CA GLU A 191 11.81 1.45 14.21
C GLU A 191 13.14 2.06 13.71
N GLU A 192 14.28 1.68 14.30
CA GLU A 192 15.61 2.12 13.87
C GLU A 192 15.92 1.70 12.43
N ARG A 193 15.46 0.53 12.02
CA ARG A 193 15.58 0.00 10.65
C ARG A 193 14.47 0.46 9.71
N GLN A 194 13.53 1.29 10.20
CA GLN A 194 12.36 1.76 9.44
C GLN A 194 11.52 0.60 8.89
N LEU A 195 11.42 -0.48 9.66
CA LEU A 195 10.62 -1.65 9.35
C LEU A 195 9.26 -1.50 10.03
N GLU A 196 8.20 -1.47 9.23
CA GLU A 196 6.83 -1.56 9.73
C GLU A 196 6.57 -3.01 10.20
N PHE A 197 5.74 -3.17 11.22
CA PHE A 197 5.39 -4.48 11.77
C PHE A 197 3.99 -4.44 12.39
N GLU A 198 3.29 -5.57 12.34
CA GLU A 198 2.07 -5.76 13.11
C GLU A 198 2.41 -6.33 14.49
N GLU A 199 1.92 -5.67 15.55
CA GLU A 199 2.01 -6.21 16.91
C GLU A 199 0.64 -6.59 17.44
N VAL A 200 0.55 -7.82 17.94
CA VAL A 200 -0.64 -8.32 18.64
C VAL A 200 -0.29 -8.66 20.07
N ALA A 201 -1.12 -8.19 21.00
CA ALA A 201 -0.98 -8.49 22.41
C ALA A 201 -0.90 -10.01 22.66
N ALA A 202 0.17 -10.43 23.29
CA ALA A 202 0.41 -11.81 23.63
C ALA A 202 -0.52 -12.27 24.74
N ASN A 203 -1.00 -13.51 24.63
CA ASN A 203 -1.58 -14.24 25.75
C ASN A 203 -0.97 -15.65 25.79
N PRO A 204 -0.97 -16.33 26.94
CA PRO A 204 -0.28 -17.62 27.09
C PRO A 204 -0.72 -18.66 26.06
N ARG A 205 -2.01 -18.69 25.70
CA ARG A 205 -2.55 -19.64 24.72
C ARG A 205 -2.06 -19.34 23.31
N ARG A 206 -2.09 -18.07 22.90
CA ARG A 206 -1.64 -17.60 21.58
C ARG A 206 -0.15 -17.79 21.39
N LEU A 207 0.66 -17.43 22.41
CA LEU A 207 2.10 -17.64 22.40
C LEU A 207 2.43 -19.12 22.18
N LYS A 208 1.87 -20.00 23.00
CA LYS A 208 2.13 -21.43 22.91
C LYS A 208 1.64 -22.03 21.59
N ALA A 209 0.48 -21.60 21.09
CA ALA A 209 -0.09 -22.13 19.86
C ALA A 209 0.69 -21.72 18.60
N VAL A 210 1.16 -20.48 18.53
CA VAL A 210 1.81 -19.94 17.32
C VAL A 210 3.33 -20.12 17.35
N SER A 211 3.96 -19.93 18.50
CA SER A 211 5.43 -19.98 18.64
C SER A 211 5.96 -21.21 19.39
N GLY A 212 5.10 -21.96 20.09
CA GLY A 212 5.54 -23.00 21.02
C GLY A 212 6.25 -22.47 22.27
N ARG A 213 6.35 -21.14 22.45
CA ARG A 213 7.00 -20.48 23.59
C ARG A 213 6.01 -19.94 24.61
N GLU A 214 6.53 -19.57 25.77
CA GLU A 214 5.76 -19.01 26.89
C GLU A 214 6.15 -17.55 27.22
N THR A 215 7.20 -17.01 26.59
CA THR A 215 7.74 -15.66 26.83
C THR A 215 7.51 -14.73 25.64
N THR A 216 7.59 -13.42 25.87
CA THR A 216 7.54 -12.38 24.83
C THR A 216 8.87 -11.63 24.72
N PRO A 217 9.17 -10.98 23.58
CA PRO A 217 8.43 -11.00 22.33
C PRO A 217 8.60 -12.33 21.56
N GLN A 218 7.70 -12.63 20.62
CA GLN A 218 7.88 -13.68 19.62
C GLN A 218 7.68 -13.08 18.24
N ILE A 219 8.73 -13.07 17.42
CA ILE A 219 8.80 -12.38 16.14
C ILE A 219 8.78 -13.39 14.99
N PHE A 220 8.08 -13.02 13.92
CA PHE A 220 7.98 -13.73 12.67
C PHE A 220 8.28 -12.76 11.53
N VAL A 221 8.99 -13.24 10.51
CA VAL A 221 9.38 -12.45 9.33
C VAL A 221 9.10 -13.29 8.09
N ASP A 222 8.28 -12.77 7.17
CA ASP A 222 7.87 -13.45 5.93
C ASP A 222 7.29 -14.86 6.16
N GLY A 223 6.56 -15.03 7.27
CA GLY A 223 5.95 -16.29 7.68
C GLY A 223 6.87 -17.25 8.44
N GLU A 224 8.17 -16.97 8.52
CA GLU A 224 9.13 -17.76 9.26
C GLU A 224 9.25 -17.29 10.71
N TYR A 225 9.39 -18.23 11.64
CA TYR A 225 9.56 -17.92 13.05
C TYR A 225 11.03 -17.56 13.34
N VAL A 226 11.26 -16.32 13.81
CA VAL A 226 12.60 -15.80 14.10
C VAL A 226 13.00 -16.05 15.55
N GLY A 227 12.11 -15.76 16.51
CA GLY A 227 12.40 -15.96 17.94
C GLY A 227 12.09 -14.74 18.81
N GLY A 228 12.93 -14.50 19.82
CA GLY A 228 12.82 -13.38 20.74
C GLY A 228 13.58 -12.12 20.30
N CYS A 229 13.74 -11.16 21.21
CA CYS A 229 14.38 -9.88 20.92
C CYS A 229 15.83 -10.04 20.43
N ASP A 230 16.63 -10.89 21.08
CA ASP A 230 18.04 -11.06 20.71
C ASP A 230 18.17 -11.83 19.39
N ASP A 231 17.23 -12.75 19.08
CA ASP A 231 17.17 -13.45 17.79
C ASP A 231 16.82 -12.49 16.65
N LEU A 232 15.92 -11.53 16.90
CA LEU A 232 15.60 -10.47 15.94
C LEU A 232 16.82 -9.58 15.67
N GLU A 233 17.57 -9.21 16.70
CA GLU A 233 18.81 -8.42 16.53
C GLU A 233 19.81 -9.17 15.64
N ALA A 234 20.07 -10.45 15.95
CA ALA A 234 20.94 -11.30 15.14
C ALA A 234 20.44 -11.47 13.70
N TYR A 235 19.12 -11.63 13.51
CA TYR A 235 18.50 -11.69 12.19
C TYR A 235 18.75 -10.40 11.40
N LEU A 236 18.48 -9.24 11.98
CA LEU A 236 18.66 -7.94 11.32
C LEU A 236 20.12 -7.59 11.05
N GLU A 237 21.06 -8.10 11.85
CA GLU A 237 22.49 -7.98 11.58
C GLU A 237 22.93 -8.91 10.45
N GLY A 238 22.49 -10.17 10.45
CA GLY A 238 22.73 -11.12 9.36
C GLY A 238 22.18 -10.65 8.01
N HIS A 239 21.16 -9.80 8.04
CA HIS A 239 20.51 -9.21 6.86
C HIS A 239 20.74 -7.70 6.77
N ALA A 240 21.84 -7.16 7.32
CA ALA A 240 22.09 -5.72 7.37
C ALA A 240 22.15 -5.03 6.00
N LEU A 241 22.57 -5.73 4.95
CA LEU A 241 22.52 -5.21 3.57
C LEU A 241 21.09 -5.05 3.05
N GLU A 242 20.16 -5.84 3.58
CA GLU A 242 18.76 -5.87 3.20
C GLU A 242 17.93 -4.88 4.03
N PHE A 243 18.28 -4.77 5.32
CA PHE A 243 17.67 -3.89 6.31
C PHE A 243 18.73 -2.94 6.90
N PRO A 244 19.24 -1.97 6.11
CA PRO A 244 20.26 -1.05 6.60
C PRO A 244 19.72 -0.17 7.73
N ARG A 245 20.64 0.37 8.56
CA ARG A 245 20.24 1.35 9.57
C ARG A 245 19.79 2.64 8.89
N ARG A 246 18.96 3.41 9.60
CA ARG A 246 18.55 4.74 9.17
C ARG A 246 19.76 5.59 8.75
N GLY A 247 19.80 6.01 7.48
CA GLY A 247 20.87 6.84 6.93
C GLY A 247 22.01 6.07 6.23
N GLU A 248 22.04 4.74 6.31
CA GLU A 248 22.93 3.90 5.50
C GLU A 248 22.29 3.65 4.13
N SER A 249 23.00 4.01 3.05
CA SER A 249 22.49 3.75 1.70
C SER A 249 22.51 2.25 1.41
N ARG A 250 21.41 1.71 0.89
CA ARG A 250 21.44 0.44 0.15
C ARG A 250 22.42 0.61 -1.01
N GLY A 251 23.63 0.07 -0.88
CA GLY A 251 24.56 0.05 -2.00
C GLY A 251 23.85 -0.61 -3.18
N ARG A 252 23.80 0.05 -4.36
CA ARG A 252 23.25 -0.56 -5.57
C ARG A 252 24.07 -1.81 -5.87
N GLY A 253 23.55 -2.97 -5.49
CA GLY A 253 24.07 -4.24 -5.95
C GLY A 253 24.02 -4.28 -7.49
N PRO A 254 24.96 -4.99 -8.14
CA PRO A 254 24.98 -5.07 -9.60
C PRO A 254 23.67 -5.69 -10.08
N SER A 255 23.11 -5.12 -11.15
CA SER A 255 21.90 -5.59 -11.82
C SER A 255 22.05 -7.05 -12.28
N GLY A 256 21.72 -7.99 -11.41
CA GLY A 256 21.74 -9.42 -11.68
C GLY A 256 20.33 -9.91 -11.96
N SER A 257 20.05 -10.17 -13.22
CA SER A 257 18.83 -10.83 -13.70
C SER A 257 18.67 -12.22 -13.09
N TRP A 258 17.89 -12.36 -12.02
CA TRP A 258 17.49 -13.67 -11.50
C TRP A 258 16.03 -13.64 -11.06
N TRP A 259 15.32 -14.73 -11.38
CA TRP A 259 13.90 -15.04 -11.12
C TRP A 259 12.90 -14.70 -12.23
N CYS A 260 13.06 -15.38 -13.38
CA CYS A 260 11.91 -15.83 -14.16
C CYS A 260 11.92 -17.37 -14.18
N HIS A 261 10.75 -17.98 -14.01
CA HIS A 261 10.44 -19.41 -13.92
C HIS A 261 10.48 -20.07 -12.53
N ARG A 262 9.32 -20.09 -11.87
CA ARG A 262 8.52 -21.30 -11.62
C ARG A 262 7.40 -20.98 -10.63
N PHE A 263 6.19 -20.73 -11.13
CA PHE A 263 4.95 -20.97 -10.40
C PHE A 263 3.82 -21.05 -11.43
N PHE A 264 3.60 -22.25 -11.96
CA PHE A 264 2.34 -22.76 -12.51
C PHE A 264 2.56 -24.25 -12.82
N GLU A 265 2.25 -25.10 -11.85
CA GLU A 265 1.63 -26.41 -12.05
C GLU A 265 0.43 -26.50 -11.11
#